data_AF-A0A534RIJ4-F1
#
_entry.id   AF-A0A534RIJ4-F1
#
_cell.length_a   1.000
_cell.length_b   1.000
_cell.length_c   1.000
_cell.angle_alpha   90.00
_cell.angle_beta   90.00
_cell.angle_gamma   90.00
#
_symmetry.space_group_name_H-M   'P 1'
#
loop_
_entity.id
_entity.type
_entity.pdbx_description
1 polymer ?
#
loop_
_entity_poly.entity_id
_entity_poly.type
_entity_poly.pdbx_seq_one_letter_code
_entity_poly.pdbx_strand_id
1 'polypeptide(L)' 'DELAHTSIRFGLGRFNTQEEVDYVAARVVHEVQRLRDLSPLYEMAKEGIDLKSVAWQRE' A
#
# COMPACT_ATOMS: atom_id res chain seq x y z
N ASP A 1 -5.71 14.37 0.89
CA ASP A 1 -4.36 14.34 0.33
C ASP A 1 -3.59 13.04 0.54
N GLU A 2 -3.50 12.48 1.75
CA GLU A 2 -2.73 11.23 1.99
C GLU A 2 -3.18 10.02 1.15
N LEU A 3 -4.47 9.88 0.90
CA LEU A 3 -5.02 8.86 0.00
C LEU A 3 -4.49 8.98 -1.43
N ALA A 4 -4.24 10.20 -1.93
CA ALA A 4 -3.70 10.41 -3.26
C ALA A 4 -2.21 10.03 -3.34
N HIS A 5 -1.45 10.26 -2.27
CA HIS A 5 -0.02 9.92 -2.19
C HIS A 5 0.25 8.42 -2.06
N THR A 6 -0.76 7.64 -1.65
CA THR A 6 -0.66 6.19 -1.43
C THR A 6 -1.45 5.38 -2.46
N SER A 7 -2.01 6.04 -3.49
CA SER A 7 -2.77 5.40 -4.55
C SER A 7 -1.90 5.03 -5.75
N ILE A 8 -2.11 3.83 -6.30
CA ILE A 8 -1.48 3.36 -7.54
C ILE A 8 -2.58 2.99 -8.52
N ARG A 9 -2.46 3.42 -9.78
CA ARG A 9 -3.39 3.08 -10.86
C ARG A 9 -2.78 2.01 -11.78
N PHE A 10 -3.48 0.89 -11.94
CA PHE A 10 -3.10 -0.18 -12.87
C PHE A 10 -3.84 0.00 -14.20
N GLY A 11 -3.11 -0.08 -15.31
CA GLY A 11 -3.67 -0.08 -16.66
C GLY A 11 -3.63 -1.48 -17.24
N LEU A 12 -4.76 -1.96 -17.76
CA LEU A 12 -4.87 -3.23 -18.48
C LEU A 12 -5.24 -2.94 -19.93
N GLY A 13 -4.62 -3.67 -20.86
CA GLY A 13 -4.81 -3.50 -22.29
C GLY A 13 -4.75 -4.83 -23.04
N ARG A 14 -4.99 -4.77 -24.36
CA ARG A 14 -5.10 -5.96 -25.24
C ARG A 14 -3.87 -6.87 -25.29
N PHE A 15 -2.73 -6.38 -24.82
CA PHE A 15 -1.46 -7.09 -24.84
C PHE A 15 -1.11 -7.73 -23.51
N ASN A 16 -1.91 -7.48 -22.46
CA ASN A 16 -1.71 -8.16 -21.19
C ASN A 16 -2.19 -9.60 -21.29
N THR A 17 -1.39 -10.49 -20.73
CA THR A 17 -1.69 -11.90 -20.54
C THR A 17 -2.21 -12.15 -19.12
N GLN A 18 -2.90 -13.25 -18.91
CA GLN A 18 -3.41 -13.60 -17.58
C GLN A 18 -2.24 -13.81 -16.59
N GLU A 19 -1.16 -14.42 -17.07
CA GLU A 19 0.04 -14.73 -16.30
C GLU A 19 0.74 -13.46 -15.80
N GLU A 20 0.80 -12.41 -16.62
CA GLU A 20 1.33 -11.10 -16.20
C GLU A 20 0.48 -10.45 -15.12
N VAL A 21 -0.86 -10.55 -15.23
CA VAL A 21 -1.78 -10.01 -14.22
C VAL A 21 -1.62 -10.76 -12.90
N ASP A 22 -1.56 -12.08 -12.94
CA ASP A 22 -1.38 -12.92 -11.76
C ASP A 22 -0.04 -12.63 -11.07
N TYR A 23 1.03 -12.48 -11.85
CA TYR A 23 2.34 -12.09 -11.35
C TYR A 23 2.32 -10.74 -10.64
N VAL A 24 1.74 -9.71 -11.29
CA VAL A 24 1.66 -8.36 -10.72
C VAL A 24 0.81 -8.37 -9.45
N ALA A 25 -0.31 -9.08 -9.43
CA ALA A 25 -1.16 -9.19 -8.25
C ALA A 25 -0.40 -9.79 -7.06
N ALA A 26 0.28 -10.93 -7.26
CA ALA A 26 1.07 -11.57 -6.21
C ALA A 26 2.21 -10.66 -5.71
N ARG A 27 2.89 -9.98 -6.63
CA ARG A 27 3.99 -9.06 -6.30
C ARG A 27 3.51 -7.87 -5.47
N VAL A 28 2.39 -7.26 -5.84
CA VAL A 28 1.81 -6.12 -5.13
C VAL A 28 1.40 -6.52 -3.72
N VAL A 29 0.72 -7.66 -3.57
CA VAL A 29 0.33 -8.17 -2.24
C VAL A 29 1.55 -8.37 -1.34
N HIS A 30 2.61 -9.00 -1.87
CA HIS A 30 3.83 -9.23 -1.12
C HIS A 30 4.50 -7.93 -0.67
N GLU A 31 4.66 -6.95 -1.56
CA GLU A 31 5.29 -5.68 -1.21
C GLU A 31 4.45 -4.84 -0.25
N VAL A 32 3.13 -4.83 -0.41
CA VAL A 32 2.23 -4.16 0.54
C VAL A 32 2.35 -4.77 1.92
N GLN A 33 2.42 -6.10 2.02
CA GLN A 33 2.62 -6.78 3.30
C GLN A 33 3.97 -6.42 3.92
N ARG A 34 5.06 -6.49 3.14
CA ARG A 34 6.40 -6.13 3.61
C ARG A 34 6.49 -4.68 4.10
N LEU A 35 5.89 -3.74 3.37
CA LEU A 35 5.87 -2.32 3.75
C LEU A 35 5.03 -2.08 5.03
N ARG A 36 3.96 -2.86 5.20
CA ARG A 36 3.13 -2.84 6.40
C ARG A 36 3.86 -3.40 7.62
N ASP A 37 4.58 -4.50 7.47
CA ASP A 37 5.37 -5.12 8.55
C ASP A 37 6.51 -4.20 9.03
N LEU A 38 7.03 -3.35 8.15
CA LEU A 38 8.07 -2.36 8.46
C LEU A 38 7.50 -1.03 9.00
N SER A 39 6.18 -0.83 8.92
CA SER A 39 5.55 0.42 9.29
C SER A 39 5.03 0.37 10.73
N PRO A 40 5.65 1.08 11.70
CA PRO A 40 5.14 1.15 13.07
C PRO A 40 3.73 1.74 13.14
N LEU A 41 3.36 2.53 12.14
CA LEU A 41 2.05 3.16 11.99
C LEU A 41 0.97 2.15 11.64
N TYR A 42 1.33 1.10 10.89
CA TYR A 42 0.39 0.05 10.55
C TYR A 42 0.05 -0.81 11.78
N GLU A 43 1.03 -1.06 12.66
CA GLU A 43 0.79 -1.72 13.94
C GLU A 43 -0.06 -0.83 14.87
N MET A 44 0.24 0.47 14.96
CA MET A 44 -0.61 1.42 15.72
C MET A 44 -2.05 1.49 15.19
N ALA A 45 -2.24 1.41 13.86
CA ALA A 45 -3.58 1.34 13.26
C ALA A 45 -4.32 0.04 13.60
N LYS A 46 -3.62 -1.11 13.61
CA LYS A 46 -4.19 -2.41 14.02
C LYS A 46 -4.63 -2.40 15.49
N GLU A 47 -3.89 -1.71 16.34
CA GLU A 47 -4.19 -1.54 17.77
C GLU A 47 -5.33 -0.55 18.04
N GLY A 48 -5.89 0.08 17.00
CA GLY A 48 -7.03 0.99 17.10
C GLY A 48 -6.67 2.40 17.55
N ILE A 49 -5.39 2.77 17.50
CA ILE A 49 -4.92 4.12 17.80
C ILE A 49 -5.22 5.02 16.60
N ASP A 50 -5.88 6.15 16.84
CA ASP A 50 -6.17 7.13 15.78
C ASP A 50 -4.87 7.79 15.30
N LEU A 51 -4.38 7.37 14.14
CA LEU A 51 -3.16 7.89 13.51
C LEU A 51 -3.20 9.39 13.22
N LYS A 52 -4.38 10.03 13.27
CA LYS A 52 -4.52 11.49 13.10
C LYS A 52 -4.03 12.29 14.30
N SER A 53 -3.90 11.68 15.49
CA SER A 53 -3.39 12.36 16.69
C SER A 53 -1.87 12.34 16.80
N VAL A 54 -1.18 11.58 15.95
CA VAL A 54 0.29 11.54 15.90
C VAL A 54 0.76 12.77 15.13
N ALA A 55 1.40 13.72 15.81
CA ALA A 55 1.94 14.92 15.19
C ALA A 55 3.14 14.54 14.29
N TRP A 56 2.89 14.50 12.98
CA TRP A 56 3.91 14.24 11.98
C TRP A 56 4.86 15.44 11.88
N GLN A 57 6.14 15.25 12.21
CA GLN A 57 7.18 16.20 11.82
C GLN A 57 7.31 16.15 10.30
N ARG A 58 6.75 17.15 9.61
CA ARG A 58 7.03 17.44 8.20
C ARG A 58 8.28 18.32 8.15
N GLU A 59 9.36 17.83 7.56
CA GLU A 59 10.39 18.67 6.91
C GLU A 59 9.95 19.01 5.48
#